data_AF-A0A6C7E605-F1
#
_entry.id   AF-A0A6C7E605-F1
#
_cell.length_a   1.000
_cell.length_b   1.000
_cell.length_c   1.000
_cell.angle_alpha   90.00
_cell.angle_beta   90.00
_cell.angle_gamma   90.00
#
_symmetry.space_group_name_H-M   'P 1'
#
loop_
_entity.id
_entity.type
_entity.pdbx_description
1 polymer ?
#
loop_
_entity_poly.entity_id
_entity_poly.type
_entity_poly.pdbx_seq_one_letter_code
_entity_poly.pdbx_strand_id
1 'polypeptide(L)'
;MSGTHAVTPDELASLGGTLKAQIEAVNTIITSVDNPLGSIAWTGPAKEKFTQEWSGNFKSALVKLNEAFEVAGTDCERRAEGARIALG
;
A
#
# COMPACT_ATOMS: atom_id res chain seq x y z
N MET A 1 -30.05 15.67 -7.56
CA MET A 1 -29.17 15.36 -8.70
C MET A 1 -27.74 15.47 -8.19
N SER A 2 -27.14 14.35 -7.79
CA SER A 2 -25.73 14.35 -7.40
C SER A 2 -24.93 14.47 -8.69
N GLY A 3 -24.38 15.66 -8.94
CA GLY A 3 -23.45 15.86 -10.05
C GLY A 3 -22.24 14.98 -9.81
N THR A 4 -22.11 13.92 -10.60
CA THR A 4 -20.88 13.13 -10.65
C THR A 4 -19.78 14.08 -11.14
N HIS A 5 -19.00 14.64 -10.23
CA HIS A 5 -17.78 15.35 -10.62
C HIS A 5 -16.92 14.34 -11.36
N ALA A 6 -16.73 14.55 -12.66
CA ALA A 6 -15.82 13.75 -13.45
C ALA A 6 -14.42 13.96 -12.88
N VAL A 7 -13.80 12.90 -12.37
CA VAL A 7 -12.42 12.95 -11.87
C VAL A 7 -11.52 13.37 -13.03
N THR A 8 -10.73 14.40 -12.81
CA THR A 8 -9.79 14.94 -13.79
C THR A 8 -8.56 14.04 -13.96
N PRO A 9 -7.85 14.12 -15.10
CA PRO A 9 -6.60 13.38 -15.29
C PRO A 9 -5.56 13.64 -14.19
N ASP A 10 -5.49 14.88 -13.68
CA ASP A 10 -4.53 15.25 -12.65
C ASP A 10 -4.91 14.73 -11.26
N GLU A 11 -6.20 14.67 -10.95
CA GLU A 11 -6.69 13.99 -9.73
C GLU A 11 -6.37 12.49 -9.77
N LEU A 12 -6.54 11.83 -10.93
CA LEU A 12 -6.15 10.42 -11.09
C LEU A 12 -4.64 10.22 -10.96
N ALA A 13 -3.83 11.07 -11.59
CA ALA A 13 -2.36 10.97 -11.47
C ALA A 13 -1.89 11.22 -10.03
N SER A 14 -2.48 12.19 -9.33
CA SER A 14 -2.18 12.48 -7.93
C SER A 14 -2.53 11.32 -7.01
N LEU A 15 -3.70 10.71 -7.20
CA LEU A 15 -4.10 9.52 -6.45
C LEU A 15 -3.15 8.34 -6.75
N GLY A 16 -2.82 8.11 -8.02
CA GLY A 16 -1.90 7.04 -8.42
C GLY A 16 -0.52 7.17 -7.76
N GLY A 17 0.05 8.38 -7.79
CA GLY A 17 1.31 8.68 -7.11
C GLY A 17 1.23 8.48 -5.60
N THR A 18 0.11 8.86 -4.97
CA THR A 18 -0.12 8.65 -3.54
C THR A 18 -0.16 7.15 -3.20
N LEU A 19 -0.90 6.34 -3.96
CA LEU A 19 -0.98 4.90 -3.74
C LEU A 19 0.41 4.23 -3.84
N LYS A 20 1.21 4.62 -4.83
CA LYS A 20 2.57 4.13 -4.97
C LYS A 20 3.49 4.57 -3.83
N ALA A 21 3.38 5.81 -3.37
CA ALA A 21 4.14 6.29 -2.21
C ALA A 21 3.79 5.52 -0.91
N GLN A 22 2.52 5.12 -0.74
CA GLN A 22 2.11 4.32 0.41
C GLN A 22 2.73 2.92 0.45
N ILE A 23 3.21 2.37 -0.68
CA ILE A 23 3.94 1.09 -0.73
C ILE A 23 5.22 1.18 0.10
N GLU A 24 5.95 2.28 0.00
CA GLU A 24 7.17 2.50 0.79
C GLU A 24 6.86 2.54 2.29
N ALA A 25 5.79 3.23 2.69
CA ALA A 25 5.36 3.30 4.08
C ALA A 25 5.01 1.91 4.65
N VAL A 26 4.32 1.07 3.87
CA VAL A 26 4.01 -0.32 4.27
C VAL A 26 5.28 -1.15 4.38
N ASN A 27 6.22 -1.01 3.45
CA ASN A 27 7.52 -1.70 3.52
C ASN A 27 8.33 -1.26 4.75
N THR A 28 8.28 0.02 5.12
CA THR A 28 8.86 0.51 6.37
C THR A 28 8.21 -0.16 7.59
N ILE A 29 6.88 -0.30 7.63
CA ILE A 29 6.21 -1.01 8.73
C ILE A 29 6.72 -2.46 8.82
N ILE A 30 6.77 -3.18 7.70
CA ILE A 30 7.22 -4.58 7.68
C ILE A 30 8.64 -4.70 8.25
N THR A 31 9.57 -3.90 7.71
CA THR A 31 10.99 -3.94 8.12
C THR A 31 11.22 -3.47 9.56
N SER A 32 10.46 -2.48 10.02
CA SER A 32 10.53 -1.96 11.39
C SER A 32 10.08 -2.97 12.45
N VAL A 33 9.28 -3.97 12.06
CA VAL A 33 8.83 -5.05 12.95
C VAL A 33 9.65 -6.32 12.77
N ASP A 34 9.99 -6.71 11.54
CA ASP A 34 10.83 -7.89 11.26
C ASP A 34 12.20 -7.79 11.94
N ASN A 35 12.86 -6.62 11.86
CA ASN A 35 14.23 -6.47 12.36
C ASN A 35 14.32 -6.61 13.89
N PRO A 36 13.47 -5.95 14.71
CA PRO A 36 13.49 -6.15 16.15
C PRO A 36 13.07 -7.55 16.57
N LEU A 37 12.06 -8.18 15.93
CA LEU A 37 11.57 -9.50 16.36
C LEU A 37 12.66 -10.57 16.41
N GLY A 38 13.62 -10.52 15.47
CA GLY A 38 14.76 -11.42 15.41
C GLY A 38 15.94 -11.05 16.32
N SER A 39 16.02 -9.81 16.81
CA SER A 39 17.23 -9.27 17.49
C SER A 39 17.02 -8.91 18.97
N ILE A 40 15.79 -8.68 19.41
CA ILE A 40 15.52 -8.29 20.80
C ILE A 40 15.53 -9.48 21.77
N ALA A 41 16.02 -9.24 22.98
CA ALA A 41 16.05 -10.19 24.10
C ALA A 41 14.66 -10.48 24.72
N TRP A 42 13.58 -10.02 24.09
CA TRP A 42 12.22 -10.39 24.47
C TRP A 42 12.02 -11.89 24.25
N THR A 43 11.40 -12.58 25.21
CA THR A 43 11.11 -14.03 25.16
C THR A 43 9.78 -14.33 25.87
N GLY A 44 9.26 -15.54 25.68
CA GLY A 44 8.05 -16.04 26.35
C GLY A 44 6.80 -16.10 25.46
N PRO A 45 5.68 -16.61 26.01
CA PRO A 45 4.48 -16.95 25.22
C PRO A 45 3.86 -15.76 24.46
N ALA A 46 4.00 -14.55 25.00
CA ALA A 46 3.52 -13.33 24.34
C ALA A 46 4.31 -13.02 23.06
N LYS A 47 5.64 -13.19 23.08
CA LYS A 47 6.49 -13.04 21.89
C LYS A 47 6.12 -14.09 20.85
N GLU A 48 6.02 -15.34 21.26
CA GLU A 48 5.70 -16.45 20.35
C GLU A 48 4.37 -16.23 19.65
N LYS A 49 3.33 -15.86 20.40
CA LYS A 49 2.01 -15.53 19.84
C LYS A 49 2.08 -14.37 18.86
N PHE A 50 2.77 -13.29 19.21
CA PHE A 50 2.88 -12.14 18.31
C PHE A 50 3.67 -12.50 17.04
N THR A 51 4.78 -13.22 17.14
CA THR A 51 5.57 -13.66 15.97
C THR A 51 4.73 -14.54 15.04
N GLN A 52 3.91 -15.45 15.59
CA GLN A 52 3.01 -16.28 14.80
C GLN A 52 1.97 -15.46 14.05
N GLU A 53 1.29 -14.52 14.72
CA GLU A 53 0.32 -13.62 14.08
C GLU A 53 0.97 -12.69 13.06
N TRP A 54 2.15 -12.17 13.38
CA TRP A 54 2.91 -11.30 12.50
C TRP A 54 3.28 -11.99 11.19
N SER A 55 3.90 -13.18 11.27
CA SER A 55 4.31 -13.93 10.10
C SER A 55 3.15 -14.61 9.36
N GLY A 56 2.12 -15.05 10.08
CA GLY A 56 1.00 -15.80 9.53
C GLY A 56 -0.15 -14.95 8.98
N ASN A 57 -0.31 -13.72 9.46
CA ASN A 57 -1.48 -12.90 9.16
C ASN A 57 -1.09 -11.47 8.76
N PHE A 58 -0.49 -10.71 9.68
CA PHE A 58 -0.30 -9.27 9.47
C PHE A 58 0.63 -8.96 8.30
N LYS A 59 1.80 -9.62 8.23
CA LYS A 59 2.74 -9.43 7.12
C LYS A 59 2.12 -9.81 5.78
N SER A 60 1.34 -10.90 5.72
CA SER A 60 0.64 -11.30 4.50
C SER A 60 -0.41 -10.28 4.07
N ALA A 61 -1.18 -9.72 5.01
CA ALA A 61 -2.15 -8.67 4.73
C ALA A 61 -1.49 -7.39 4.22
N LEU A 62 -0.36 -6.99 4.80
CA LEU A 62 0.43 -5.83 4.36
C LEU A 62 1.00 -6.04 2.94
N VAL A 63 1.48 -7.24 2.61
CA VAL A 63 1.92 -7.56 1.24
C VAL A 63 0.77 -7.47 0.25
N LYS A 64 -0.40 -8.03 0.58
CA LYS A 64 -1.61 -7.91 -0.27
C LYS A 64 -2.06 -6.45 -0.43
N LEU A 65 -1.89 -5.63 0.60
CA LEU A 65 -2.16 -4.19 0.52
C LEU A 65 -1.22 -3.50 -0.47
N ASN A 66 0.08 -3.83 -0.46
CA ASN A 66 1.03 -3.34 -1.45
C ASN A 66 0.66 -3.75 -2.87
N GLU A 67 0.28 -5.00 -3.09
CA GLU A 67 -0.19 -5.47 -4.40
C GLU A 67 -1.42 -4.67 -4.88
N ALA A 68 -2.36 -4.41 -3.98
CA ALA A 68 -3.55 -3.61 -4.28
C ALA A 68 -3.19 -2.15 -4.63
N PHE A 69 -2.26 -1.54 -3.89
CA PHE A 69 -1.76 -0.19 -4.17
C PHE A 69 -1.04 -0.11 -5.51
N GLU A 70 -0.20 -1.09 -5.84
CA GLU A 70 0.52 -1.13 -7.12
C GLU A 70 -0.44 -1.23 -8.31
N VAL A 71 -1.42 -2.15 -8.22
CA VAL A 71 -2.43 -2.34 -9.27
C VAL A 71 -3.29 -1.09 -9.44
N ALA A 72 -3.82 -0.55 -8.34
CA ALA A 72 -4.69 0.63 -8.39
C ALA A 72 -3.92 1.88 -8.81
N GLY A 73 -2.69 2.07 -8.33
CA GLY A 73 -1.83 3.20 -8.68
C GLY A 73 -1.49 3.21 -10.17
N THR A 74 -1.07 2.07 -10.71
CA THR A 74 -0.78 1.90 -12.14
C THR A 74 -2.04 2.11 -13.00
N ASP A 75 -3.21 1.62 -12.57
CA ASP A 75 -4.46 1.86 -13.29
C ASP A 75 -4.85 3.36 -13.30
N CYS A 76 -4.67 4.06 -12.18
CA CYS A 76 -4.94 5.50 -12.09
C CYS A 76 -4.04 6.30 -13.04
N GLU A 77 -2.74 6.03 -13.07
CA GLU A 77 -1.79 6.68 -13.97
C GLU A 77 -2.11 6.41 -15.44
N ARG A 78 -2.42 5.14 -15.78
CA ARG A 78 -2.79 4.75 -17.14
C ARG A 78 -4.06 5.47 -17.60
N ARG A 79 -5.07 5.61 -16.73
CA ARG A 79 -6.31 6.33 -17.04
C ARG A 79 -6.07 7.84 -17.15
N ALA A 80 -5.24 8.41 -16.29
CA ALA A 80 -4.84 9.81 -16.39
C ALA A 80 -4.21 10.11 -17.75
N GLU A 81 -3.26 9.27 -18.17
CA GLU A 81 -2.59 9.44 -19.46
C GLU A 81 -3.54 9.29 -20.65
N GLY A 82 -4.37 8.24 -20.64
CA GLY A 82 -5.38 8.06 -21.69
C GLY A 82 -6.36 9.24 -21.78
N ALA A 83 -6.72 9.82 -20.63
CA ALA A 83 -7.59 10.99 -20.59
C ALA A 83 -6.90 12.26 -21.10
N ARG A 84 -5.60 12.47 -20.84
CA ARG A 84 -4.84 13.59 -21.41
C ARG A 84 -4.77 13.50 -22.93
N ILE A 85 -4.43 12.33 -23.46
CA ILE A 85 -4.39 12.09 -24.92
C ILE A 85 -5.74 12.38 -25.58
N ALA A 86 -6.85 12.01 -24.92
CA ALA A 86 -8.19 12.26 -25.43
C ALA A 86 -8.59 13.74 -25.41
N LEU A 87 -7.99 14.55 -24.53
CA LEU A 87 -8.31 15.97 -24.36
C LEU A 87 -7.41 16.91 -25.19
N GLY A 88 -6.22 16.46 -25.60
CA GLY A 88 -5.30 17.21 -26.47
C GLY A 88 -4.18 17.91 -25.73
#